data_AF-A0A7C6LPM7-F1
#
_entry.id   AF-A0A7C6LPM7-F1
#
_cell.length_a   1.000
_cell.length_b   1.000
_cell.length_c   1.000
_cell.angle_alpha   90.00
_cell.angle_beta   90.00
_cell.angle_gamma   90.00
#
_symmetry.space_group_name_H-M   'P 1'
#
loop_
_entity.id
_entity.type
_entity.pdbx_description
1 polymer ?
#
loop_
_entity_poly.entity_id
_entity_poly.type
_entity_poly.pdbx_seq_one_letter_code
_entity_poly.pdbx_strand_id
1 'polypeptide(L)'
;MGGSRRRGQLFFINHSGKLILDEVQYAPEFFSEIKRIVDQQDDMGQFILTGSQAYSLMENMSESLAGRLGILELKPLSTREILRQDQSGKFKPSAELIKRSPNETTCDELWKIIHRGSMPELYRDWRWIGKTSMPLM
;
A
#
# COMPACT_ATOMS: atom_id res chain seq x y z
N MET A 1 -8.34 -12.41 -30.07
CA MET A 1 -7.89 -12.62 -28.68
C MET A 1 -6.37 -12.76 -28.47
N GLY A 2 -5.50 -12.75 -29.50
CA GLY A 2 -4.05 -13.01 -29.34
C GLY A 2 -3.12 -11.78 -29.17
N GLY A 3 -3.65 -10.56 -29.10
CA GLY A 3 -2.86 -9.32 -29.11
C GLY A 3 -2.27 -8.91 -27.75
N SER A 4 -3.06 -8.97 -26.68
CA SER A 4 -2.63 -8.48 -25.34
C SER A 4 -1.55 -9.35 -24.71
N ARG A 5 -1.62 -10.68 -24.89
CA ARG A 5 -0.63 -11.62 -24.33
C ARG A 5 0.79 -11.39 -24.89
N ARG A 6 0.91 -11.06 -26.18
CA ARG A 6 2.20 -10.70 -26.78
C ARG A 6 2.79 -9.42 -26.20
N ARG A 7 1.95 -8.44 -25.85
CA ARG A 7 2.41 -7.18 -25.26
C ARG A 7 3.00 -7.40 -23.86
N GLY A 8 2.35 -8.22 -23.03
CA GLY A 8 2.88 -8.59 -21.72
C GLY A 8 4.23 -9.31 -21.83
N GLN A 9 4.35 -10.29 -22.72
CA GLN A 9 5.60 -11.00 -22.92
C GLN A 9 6.75 -10.07 -23.38
N LEU A 10 6.47 -9.17 -24.35
CA LEU A 10 7.45 -8.18 -24.80
C LEU A 10 7.86 -7.21 -23.68
N PHE A 11 6.93 -6.83 -22.80
CA PHE A 11 7.22 -5.98 -21.66
C PHE A 11 8.27 -6.63 -20.74
N PHE A 12 8.08 -7.89 -20.33
CA PHE A 12 9.02 -8.58 -19.44
C PHE A 12 10.35 -8.94 -20.12
N ILE A 13 10.38 -9.13 -21.44
CA ILE A 13 11.63 -9.28 -22.19
C ILE A 13 12.46 -7.99 -22.14
N ASN A 14 11.81 -6.84 -22.29
CA ASN A 14 12.48 -5.53 -22.30
C ASN A 14 12.87 -5.02 -20.90
N HIS A 15 12.29 -5.60 -19.85
CA HIS A 15 12.52 -5.20 -18.47
C HIS A 15 12.97 -6.41 -17.63
N SER A 16 14.22 -6.84 -17.86
CA SER A 16 14.81 -7.95 -17.11
C SER A 16 15.19 -7.54 -15.69
N GLY A 17 14.83 -8.34 -14.69
CA GLY A 17 15.24 -8.14 -13.29
C GLY A 17 14.05 -7.95 -12.35
N LYS A 18 14.33 -7.35 -11.18
CA LYS A 18 13.30 -7.10 -10.16
C LYS A 18 12.43 -5.91 -10.57
N LEU A 19 11.11 -6.06 -10.52
CA LEU A 19 10.17 -5.03 -10.96
C LEU A 19 9.14 -4.69 -9.88
N ILE A 20 8.73 -3.42 -9.88
CA ILE A 20 7.55 -2.95 -9.15
C ILE A 20 6.49 -2.61 -10.19
N LEU A 21 5.34 -3.27 -10.12
CA LEU A 21 4.22 -3.07 -11.03
C LEU A 21 3.09 -2.41 -10.27
N ASP A 22 2.83 -1.15 -10.64
CA ASP A 22 1.81 -0.33 -9.98
C ASP A 22 0.43 -0.58 -10.59
N GLU A 23 -0.61 -0.65 -9.74
CA GLU A 23 -2.00 -0.86 -10.13
C GLU A 23 -2.18 -2.03 -11.12
N VAL A 24 -1.52 -3.15 -10.85
CA VAL A 24 -1.42 -4.30 -11.77
C VAL A 24 -2.77 -4.93 -12.10
N GLN A 25 -3.82 -4.67 -11.32
CA GLN A 25 -5.18 -5.13 -11.61
C GLN A 25 -5.72 -4.59 -12.95
N TYR A 26 -5.16 -3.49 -13.48
CA TYR A 26 -5.53 -2.99 -14.81
C TYR A 26 -4.85 -3.74 -15.97
N ALA A 27 -3.85 -4.59 -15.67
CA ALA A 27 -3.11 -5.40 -16.65
C ALA A 27 -3.12 -6.90 -16.27
N PRO A 28 -4.30 -7.55 -16.23
CA PRO A 28 -4.43 -8.95 -15.78
C PRO A 28 -3.62 -9.94 -16.64
N GLU A 29 -3.29 -9.60 -17.89
CA GLU A 29 -2.43 -10.43 -18.74
C GLU A 29 -1.03 -10.64 -18.13
N PHE A 30 -0.55 -9.73 -17.28
CA PHE A 30 0.78 -9.81 -16.66
C PHE A 30 0.88 -10.96 -15.68
N PHE A 31 -0.22 -11.38 -15.03
CA PHE A 31 -0.18 -12.49 -14.06
C PHE A 31 0.32 -13.79 -14.68
N SER A 32 -0.05 -14.05 -15.94
CA SER A 32 0.39 -15.26 -16.65
C SER A 32 1.90 -15.26 -16.94
N GLU A 33 2.48 -14.10 -17.24
CA GLU A 33 3.93 -13.97 -17.47
C GLU A 33 4.72 -13.94 -16.17
N ILE A 34 4.22 -13.26 -15.14
CA ILE A 34 4.82 -13.27 -13.79
C ILE A 34 4.89 -14.72 -13.28
N LYS A 35 3.80 -15.48 -13.39
CA LYS A 35 3.78 -16.91 -13.05
C LYS A 35 4.87 -17.68 -13.81
N ARG A 36 4.95 -17.51 -15.13
CA ARG A 36 5.96 -18.18 -15.96
C ARG A 36 7.39 -17.85 -15.52
N ILE A 37 7.67 -16.61 -15.12
CA ILE A 37 9.00 -16.17 -14.69
C ILE A 37 9.33 -16.74 -13.30
N VAL A 38 8.41 -16.63 -12.34
CA VAL A 38 8.55 -17.14 -10.97
C VAL A 38 8.54 -18.69 -10.91
N ASP A 39 7.96 -19.37 -11.89
CA ASP A 39 8.07 -20.83 -12.06
C ASP A 39 9.47 -21.25 -12.53
N GLN A 40 10.20 -20.37 -13.24
CA GLN A 40 11.51 -20.69 -13.84
C GLN A 40 12.70 -20.32 -12.95
N GLN A 41 12.51 -19.43 -11.97
CA GLN A 41 13.55 -18.94 -11.09
C GLN A 41 13.07 -19.04 -9.64
N ASP A 42 13.88 -19.64 -8.77
CA ASP A 42 13.56 -19.82 -7.34
C ASP A 42 13.97 -18.59 -6.49
N ASP A 43 14.14 -17.44 -7.13
CA ASP A 43 14.59 -16.21 -6.48
C ASP A 43 13.42 -15.47 -5.82
N MET A 44 13.59 -15.14 -4.54
CA MET A 44 12.59 -14.38 -3.78
C MET A 44 12.61 -12.88 -4.10
N GLY A 45 11.43 -12.27 -4.08
CA GLY A 45 11.27 -10.82 -4.22
C GLY A 45 11.58 -10.28 -5.62
N GLN A 46 11.28 -11.06 -6.66
CA GLN A 46 11.41 -10.63 -8.06
C GLN A 46 10.38 -9.56 -8.43
N PHE A 47 9.19 -9.60 -7.84
CA PHE A 47 8.10 -8.69 -8.16
C PHE A 47 7.48 -8.10 -6.90
N ILE A 48 7.24 -6.79 -6.93
CA ILE A 48 6.32 -6.11 -6.01
C ILE A 48 5.14 -5.65 -6.85
N LEU A 49 3.95 -6.08 -6.45
CA LEU A 49 2.72 -5.72 -7.14
C LEU A 49 1.89 -4.85 -6.20
N THR A 50 1.37 -3.75 -6.73
CA THR A 50 0.44 -2.89 -5.99
C THR A 50 -0.92 -2.94 -6.66
N GLY A 51 -1.93 -2.52 -5.90
CA GLY A 51 -3.22 -2.17 -6.47
C GLY A 51 -4.21 -1.76 -5.40
N SER A 52 -5.02 -0.77 -5.74
CA SER A 52 -6.10 -0.27 -4.90
C SER A 52 -7.25 -1.27 -4.72
N GLN A 53 -7.38 -2.26 -5.62
CA GLN A 53 -8.47 -3.24 -5.62
C GLN A 53 -7.99 -4.63 -5.19
N ALA A 54 -8.00 -4.88 -3.87
CA ALA A 54 -7.55 -6.15 -3.31
C ALA A 54 -8.26 -7.38 -3.89
N TYR A 55 -9.59 -7.33 -4.06
CA TYR A 55 -10.36 -8.50 -4.52
C TYR A 55 -9.98 -8.96 -5.95
N SER A 56 -9.88 -8.01 -6.89
CA SER A 56 -9.51 -8.29 -8.28
C SER A 56 -8.08 -8.84 -8.39
N LEU A 57 -7.16 -8.36 -7.54
CA LEU A 57 -5.82 -8.93 -7.43
C LEU A 57 -5.88 -10.37 -6.90
N MET A 58 -6.63 -10.62 -5.82
CA MET A 58 -6.67 -11.94 -5.19
C MET A 58 -7.29 -13.01 -6.08
N GLU A 59 -8.39 -12.74 -6.78
CA GLU A 59 -9.03 -13.74 -7.66
C GLU A 59 -8.06 -14.25 -8.73
N ASN A 60 -7.33 -13.35 -9.40
CA ASN A 60 -6.43 -13.73 -10.49
C ASN A 60 -5.10 -14.32 -10.01
N MET A 61 -4.60 -13.88 -8.85
CA MET A 61 -3.28 -14.26 -8.35
C MET A 61 -3.27 -15.51 -7.48
N SER A 62 -4.31 -15.74 -6.67
CA SER A 62 -4.30 -16.79 -5.64
C SER A 62 -4.16 -18.19 -6.23
N GLU A 63 -4.81 -18.45 -7.37
CA GLU A 63 -4.69 -19.72 -8.09
C GLU A 63 -3.35 -19.85 -8.81
N SER A 64 -2.82 -18.73 -9.31
CA SER A 64 -1.64 -18.73 -10.18
C SER A 64 -0.32 -18.80 -9.40
N LEU A 65 -0.24 -18.16 -8.23
CA LEU A 65 1.00 -17.89 -7.49
C LEU A 65 0.97 -18.43 -6.04
N ALA A 66 0.12 -19.43 -5.77
CA ALA A 66 0.05 -20.08 -4.46
C ALA A 66 1.44 -20.46 -3.92
N GLY A 67 1.69 -20.12 -2.65
CA GLY A 67 2.95 -20.40 -1.96
C GLY A 67 4.13 -19.49 -2.31
N ARG A 68 4.00 -18.62 -3.34
CA ARG A 68 5.07 -17.70 -3.79
C ARG A 68 4.64 -16.24 -3.77
N LEU A 69 3.46 -15.98 -3.21
CA LEU A 69 2.90 -14.66 -3.03
C LEU A 69 2.89 -14.28 -1.55
N GLY A 70 3.51 -13.15 -1.22
CA GLY A 70 3.30 -12.45 0.04
C GLY A 70 2.29 -11.33 -0.16
N ILE A 71 1.24 -11.30 0.65
CA ILE A 71 0.21 -10.26 0.60
C ILE A 71 0.43 -9.29 1.76
N LEU A 72 0.54 -8.00 1.45
CA LEU A 72 0.59 -6.94 2.43
C LEU A 72 -0.57 -5.96 2.17
N GLU A 73 -1.48 -5.86 3.13
CA GLU A 73 -2.54 -4.86 3.10
C GLU A 73 -2.07 -3.60 3.84
N LEU A 74 -2.04 -2.46 3.13
CA LEU A 74 -1.74 -1.17 3.74
C LEU A 74 -3.02 -0.56 4.31
N LYS A 75 -3.01 -0.27 5.61
CA LYS A 75 -4.11 0.44 6.28
C LYS A 75 -4.01 1.95 6.06
N PRO A 76 -5.11 2.69 6.25
CA PRO A 76 -5.09 4.15 6.29
C PRO A 76 -4.07 4.68 7.32
N LEU A 77 -3.73 5.96 7.21
CA LEU A 77 -2.77 6.58 8.12
C LEU A 77 -3.21 6.41 9.58
N SER A 78 -2.29 5.94 10.41
CA SER A 78 -2.45 5.94 11.85
C SER A 78 -2.51 7.36 12.39
N THR A 79 -3.14 7.55 13.56
CA THR A 79 -3.14 8.83 14.28
C THR A 79 -1.73 9.37 14.46
N ARG A 80 -0.77 8.48 14.66
CA ARG A 80 0.65 8.83 14.83
C ARG A 80 1.27 9.41 13.57
N GLU A 81 0.96 8.85 12.40
CA GLU A 81 1.41 9.37 11.10
C GLU A 81 0.73 10.71 10.79
N ILE A 82 -0.57 10.83 11.07
CA ILE A 82 -1.35 12.08 10.89
C ILE A 82 -0.78 13.21 11.74
N LEU A 83 -0.51 12.94 13.01
CA LEU A 83 0.06 13.90 13.96
C LEU A 83 1.58 14.11 13.75
N ARG A 84 2.20 13.41 12.79
CA ARG A 84 3.64 13.45 12.51
C ARG A 84 4.49 13.26 13.76
N GLN A 85 4.02 12.40 14.67
CA GLN A 85 4.72 12.08 15.89
C GLN A 85 5.87 11.15 15.53
N ASP A 86 7.02 11.76 15.25
CA ASP A 86 8.24 11.06 14.89
C ASP A 86 8.64 10.12 16.03
N GLN A 87 8.73 8.83 15.71
CA GLN A 87 9.78 8.06 16.34
C GLN A 87 10.51 7.41 15.20
N SER A 88 11.75 7.84 15.02
CA SER A 88 12.58 7.63 13.84
C SER A 88 13.09 6.18 13.73
N GLY A 89 12.32 5.20 14.22
CA GLY A 89 12.70 3.80 14.34
C GLY A 89 11.62 2.85 13.80
N LYS A 90 12.07 1.69 13.33
CA LYS A 90 11.20 0.57 12.90
C LYS A 90 10.17 0.26 13.99
N PHE A 91 8.90 0.09 13.62
CA PHE A 91 7.88 -0.39 14.54
C PHE A 91 8.30 -1.76 15.08
N LYS A 92 8.60 -1.82 16.38
CA LYS A 92 8.97 -3.05 17.10
C LYS A 92 7.98 -3.26 18.23
N PRO A 93 6.95 -4.11 18.03
CA PRO A 93 6.03 -4.48 19.11
C PRO A 93 6.84 -4.88 20.35
N SER A 94 6.67 -4.14 21.44
CA SER A 94 7.44 -4.33 22.67
C SER A 94 6.62 -3.87 23.87
N ALA A 95 6.89 -4.46 25.02
CA ALA A 95 6.26 -4.03 26.27
C ALA A 95 6.56 -2.56 26.58
N GLU A 96 7.71 -2.04 26.13
CA GLU A 96 8.03 -0.62 26.23
C GLU A 96 7.10 0.26 25.39
N LEU A 97 6.76 -0.15 24.17
CA LEU A 97 5.79 0.59 23.35
C LEU A 97 4.40 0.66 23.99
N ILE A 98 3.97 -0.41 24.68
CA ILE A 98 2.67 -0.46 25.36
C ILE A 98 2.67 0.45 26.59
N LYS A 99 3.79 0.53 27.31
CA LYS A 99 3.95 1.37 28.51
C LYS A 99 4.17 2.85 28.19
N ARG A 100 4.46 3.20 26.94
CA ARG A 100 4.57 4.60 26.53
C ARG A 100 3.19 5.22 26.57
N SER A 101 3.03 6.27 27.37
CA SER A 101 1.88 7.16 27.24
C SER A 101 1.86 7.71 25.81
N PRO A 102 0.77 7.57 25.05
CA PRO A 102 0.65 8.29 23.79
C PRO A 102 0.80 9.78 24.09
N ASN A 103 1.50 10.52 23.23
CA ASN A 103 1.48 11.98 23.31
C ASN A 103 0.01 12.43 23.38
N GLU A 104 -0.35 13.17 24.43
CA GLU A 104 -1.72 13.55 24.74
C GLU A 104 -2.30 14.34 23.57
N THR A 105 -3.16 13.69 22.78
CA THR A 105 -3.99 14.35 21.78
C THR A 105 -5.24 14.82 22.50
N THR A 106 -5.61 16.09 22.32
CA THR A 106 -6.84 16.61 22.94
C THR A 106 -8.07 15.93 22.33
N CYS A 107 -9.18 15.89 23.07
CA CYS A 107 -10.45 15.37 22.53
C CYS A 107 -10.88 16.12 21.25
N ASP A 108 -10.61 17.42 21.17
CA ASP A 108 -10.95 18.24 19.99
C ASP A 108 -10.11 17.86 18.75
N GLU A 109 -8.82 17.60 18.93
CA GLU A 109 -7.95 17.12 17.84
C GLU A 109 -8.34 15.72 17.40
N LEU A 110 -8.62 14.84 18.36
CA LEU A 110 -9.07 13.48 18.07
C LEU A 110 -10.40 13.50 17.29
N TRP A 111 -11.36 14.34 17.70
CA TRP A 111 -12.61 14.53 16.99
C TRP A 111 -12.39 15.00 15.54
N LYS A 112 -11.50 15.98 15.33
CA LYS A 112 -11.14 16.47 13.99
C LYS A 112 -10.54 15.35 13.12
N ILE A 113 -9.68 14.50 13.70
CA ILE A 113 -9.07 13.37 12.98
C ILE A 113 -10.12 12.33 12.60
N ILE A 114 -10.98 11.94 13.54
CA ILE A 114 -12.05 10.96 13.30
C ILE A 114 -13.00 11.47 12.22
N HIS A 115 -13.44 12.72 12.32
CA HIS A 115 -14.39 13.29 11.36
C HIS A 115 -13.78 13.53 9.98
N ARG A 116 -12.49 13.90 9.90
CA ARG A 116 -11.78 14.02 8.62
C ARG A 116 -11.62 12.64 7.97
N GLY A 117 -11.29 11.62 8.76
CA GLY A 117 -10.90 10.30 8.29
C GLY A 117 -9.38 10.19 8.13
N SER A 118 -8.88 8.97 7.89
CA SER A 118 -7.45 8.62 7.87
C SER A 118 -6.89 8.34 6.47
N MET A 119 -7.69 8.54 5.44
CA MET A 119 -7.30 8.29 4.04
C MET A 119 -6.16 9.25 3.62
N PRO A 120 -5.03 8.74 3.08
CA PRO A 120 -3.85 9.56 2.78
C PRO A 120 -4.14 10.80 1.91
N GLU A 121 -5.03 10.66 0.92
CA GLU A 121 -5.45 11.74 0.02
C GLU A 121 -5.98 12.97 0.76
N LEU A 122 -6.64 12.76 1.90
CA LEU A 122 -7.18 13.85 2.71
C LEU A 122 -6.10 14.71 3.35
N TYR A 123 -4.88 14.21 3.49
CA TYR A 123 -3.74 14.90 4.12
C TYR A 123 -2.71 15.41 3.11
N ARG A 124 -3.03 15.33 1.81
CA ARG A 124 -2.13 15.73 0.71
C ARG A 124 -1.94 17.25 0.59
N ASP A 125 -2.95 18.04 0.95
CA ASP A 125 -2.92 19.50 0.81
C ASP A 125 -2.59 20.19 2.16
N TRP A 126 -1.39 20.77 2.22
CA TRP A 126 -0.84 21.45 3.41
C TRP A 126 -1.61 22.72 3.81
N ARG A 127 -2.43 23.28 2.90
CA ARG A 127 -3.17 24.53 3.09
C ARG A 127 -4.24 24.49 4.20
N TRP A 128 -4.57 23.30 4.70
CA TRP A 128 -5.54 23.11 5.77
C TRP A 128 -4.93 23.14 7.18
N ILE A 129 -3.61 23.03 7.32
CA ILE A 129 -2.93 22.97 8.62
C ILE A 129 -2.87 24.36 9.30
N GLY A 130 -3.30 25.43 8.63
CA GLY A 130 -3.28 26.80 9.13
C GLY A 130 -4.62 27.54 9.22
N LYS A 131 -5.77 26.88 8.98
CA LYS A 131 -7.10 27.52 9.07
C LYS A 131 -8.01 26.85 10.11
N THR A 132 -7.53 26.64 11.33
CA THR A 132 -8.43 26.52 12.49
C THR A 132 -8.81 27.90 12.99
N SER A 133 -9.66 28.55 12.20
CA SER A 133 -10.55 29.63 12.65
C SER A 133 -11.74 29.61 11.69
N MET A 134 -12.66 28.66 11.89
CA MET A 134 -14.03 28.86 11.41
C MET A 134 -14.77 29.68 12.48
N PRO A 135 -15.60 30.64 12.07
CA PRO A 135 -16.37 31.45 13.01
C PRO A 135 -17.38 30.54 13.72
N LEU A 136 -17.55 30.79 15.01
CA LEU A 136 -18.60 30.19 15.81
C LEU A 136 -19.95 30.41 15.13
N MET A 137 -20.71 29.34 14.93
CA MET A 137 -22.14 29.39 14.66
C MET A 137 -22.87 29.02 15.95
#